data_AF-A0AA41AV22-F1
#
_entry.id   AF-A0AA41AV22-F1
#
_cell.length_a   1.000
_cell.length_b   1.000
_cell.length_c   1.000
_cell.angle_alpha   90.00
_cell.angle_beta   90.00
_cell.angle_gamma   90.00
#
_symmetry.space_group_name_H-M   'P 1'
#
loop_
_entity.id
_entity.type
_entity.pdbx_description
1 polymer ?
#
loop_
_entity_poly.entity_id
_entity_poly.type
_entity_poly.pdbx_seq_one_letter_code
_entity_poly.pdbx_strand_id
1 'polypeptide(L)'
;MRRGTRRGRCAALLTAAVAVSLGAAGCTAGPGAQDDGRASTAPVPERSHSAAPASGPVLAVKVDNVRAARPQTGLEDADVVYAEPVEAGLSRLMAIYATELPESVGPVRSARESDLELLGQFDRPVLAFSGAQSKLLPIIDKAPLRAEPASEDSDAYVRAGDRQAPHNLYLRPDELLGKPSGAAALTTGFTYGKAPAGGRAESSHTVRYPSASFAFTWSDSRDRWLVSMDGSPARTADGGRLAPATVVVQHVRVRESDFRDFRGSNSPYVESVGSGEAEVLRDGRVYDATWKRGAAEDGTTFTTGDGKPLNFAEGQVWVVFAGRS
;
A
#
# COMPACT_ATOMS: atom_id res chain seq x y z
N MET A 1 41.85 -13.15 -50.94
CA MET A 1 43.06 -12.37 -51.31
C MET A 1 42.72 -11.46 -52.49
N ARG A 2 43.24 -10.21 -52.52
CA ARG A 2 43.61 -9.32 -53.69
C ARG A 2 42.75 -9.36 -54.99
N ARG A 3 42.48 -8.28 -55.74
CA ARG A 3 42.90 -6.84 -55.74
C ARG A 3 42.11 -6.06 -56.81
N GLY A 4 42.06 -4.72 -56.70
CA GLY A 4 41.83 -3.78 -57.83
C GLY A 4 40.39 -3.24 -57.98
N THR A 5 40.13 -1.99 -58.42
CA THR A 5 41.07 -0.93 -58.88
C THR A 5 40.48 0.50 -58.73
N ARG A 6 41.40 1.48 -58.68
CA ARG A 6 41.27 2.95 -58.85
C ARG A 6 40.24 3.40 -59.94
N ARG A 7 39.74 4.65 -60.04
CA ARG A 7 40.15 5.99 -59.55
C ARG A 7 39.00 7.00 -59.79
N GLY A 8 38.94 8.12 -59.04
CA GLY A 8 38.14 9.29 -59.42
C GLY A 8 38.36 10.45 -58.44
N ARG A 9 38.80 11.62 -58.93
CA ARG A 9 38.99 12.86 -58.14
C ARG A 9 38.27 13.99 -58.84
N CYS A 10 37.56 14.84 -58.09
CA CYS A 10 37.38 16.25 -58.41
C CYS A 10 37.63 17.07 -57.14
N ALA A 11 38.22 18.24 -57.30
CA ALA A 11 38.54 19.17 -56.23
C ALA A 11 38.20 20.59 -56.70
N ALA A 12 37.77 21.44 -55.77
CA ALA A 12 37.79 22.90 -55.92
C ALA A 12 37.98 23.52 -54.53
N LEU A 13 38.90 24.48 -54.43
CA LEU A 13 39.19 25.27 -53.23
C LEU A 13 38.40 26.59 -53.26
N LEU A 14 38.31 27.29 -52.12
CA LEU A 14 38.36 28.76 -52.10
C LEU A 14 38.74 29.34 -50.71
N THR A 15 39.40 30.50 -50.74
CA THR A 15 39.90 31.34 -49.61
C THR A 15 39.40 32.79 -49.83
N ALA A 16 39.64 33.85 -49.05
CA ALA A 16 40.47 34.21 -47.88
C ALA A 16 39.90 35.55 -47.29
N ALA A 17 40.32 36.17 -46.18
CA ALA A 17 41.12 35.80 -44.99
C ALA A 17 41.03 36.93 -43.93
N VAL A 18 41.22 36.58 -42.63
CA VAL A 18 41.99 37.31 -41.58
C VAL A 18 41.97 38.86 -41.50
N ALA A 19 41.59 39.40 -40.33
CA ALA A 19 42.23 40.51 -39.57
C ALA A 19 41.56 40.57 -38.16
N VAL A 20 42.18 40.54 -36.97
CA VAL A 20 43.44 41.04 -36.36
C VAL A 20 43.35 42.47 -35.80
N SER A 21 43.25 42.58 -34.46
CA SER A 21 44.01 43.48 -33.54
C SER A 21 43.46 43.30 -32.11
N LEU A 22 44.23 42.78 -31.14
CA LEU A 22 45.34 43.35 -30.35
C LEU A 22 44.94 44.30 -29.22
N GLY A 23 45.24 43.88 -27.97
CA GLY A 23 45.26 44.70 -26.76
C GLY A 23 46.03 43.95 -25.66
N ALA A 24 47.18 44.49 -25.24
CA ALA A 24 48.04 43.96 -24.17
C ALA A 24 47.58 44.49 -22.79
N ALA A 25 48.14 44.15 -21.61
CA ALA A 25 49.36 43.43 -21.23
C ALA A 25 49.24 42.92 -19.77
N GLY A 26 50.23 42.15 -19.28
CA GLY A 26 50.52 42.05 -17.83
C GLY A 26 50.65 40.63 -17.27
N CYS A 27 51.87 40.18 -17.00
CA CYS A 27 52.15 38.90 -16.35
C CYS A 27 52.38 39.06 -14.85
N THR A 28 51.92 38.10 -14.04
CA THR A 28 52.61 37.59 -12.83
C THR A 28 52.00 36.22 -12.46
N ALA A 29 52.78 35.32 -11.87
CA ALA A 29 52.39 33.92 -11.63
C ALA A 29 51.68 33.72 -10.27
N GLY A 30 50.87 32.65 -10.16
CA GLY A 30 50.02 32.33 -9.00
C GLY A 30 50.77 31.69 -7.80
N PRO A 31 50.17 30.75 -7.02
CA PRO A 31 48.84 30.11 -7.16
C PRO A 31 47.92 30.26 -5.92
N GLY A 32 46.61 30.05 -6.09
CA GLY A 32 45.66 29.95 -4.98
C GLY A 32 44.25 29.63 -5.48
N ALA A 33 43.62 28.59 -4.92
CA ALA A 33 42.30 28.13 -5.34
C ALA A 33 41.20 28.71 -4.44
N GLN A 34 40.13 29.24 -5.05
CA GLN A 34 38.78 29.14 -4.48
C GLN A 34 37.74 29.33 -5.59
N ASP A 35 36.89 28.32 -5.74
CA ASP A 35 35.71 28.31 -6.60
C ASP A 35 34.49 28.43 -5.68
N ASP A 36 33.89 29.62 -5.60
CA ASP A 36 32.79 29.94 -4.69
C ASP A 36 31.42 29.60 -5.31
N GLY A 37 31.27 28.31 -5.65
CA GLY A 37 30.05 27.71 -6.17
C GLY A 37 28.85 27.81 -5.22
N ARG A 38 28.16 28.96 -5.21
CA ARG A 38 26.97 29.20 -4.40
C ARG A 38 25.70 28.73 -5.10
N ALA A 39 25.49 27.42 -5.11
CA ALA A 39 24.19 26.84 -5.46
C ALA A 39 23.11 27.32 -4.48
N SER A 40 21.99 27.81 -5.01
CA SER A 40 20.84 28.25 -4.21
C SER A 40 20.02 27.05 -3.77
N THR A 41 20.22 26.61 -2.52
CA THR A 41 19.35 25.62 -1.87
C THR A 41 18.09 26.30 -1.35
N ALA A 42 17.00 26.18 -2.09
CA ALA A 42 15.67 26.47 -1.57
C ALA A 42 15.37 25.53 -0.38
N PRO A 43 14.83 26.01 0.75
CA PRO A 43 14.49 25.14 1.87
C PRO A 43 13.37 24.17 1.46
N VAL A 44 13.60 22.88 1.68
CA VAL A 44 12.49 21.91 1.74
C VAL A 44 11.62 22.31 2.93
N PRO A 45 10.29 22.44 2.79
CA PRO A 45 9.44 22.80 3.92
C PRO A 45 9.48 21.69 4.98
N GLU A 46 10.01 22.02 6.15
CA GLU A 46 10.02 21.11 7.30
C GLU A 46 8.59 20.74 7.69
N ARG A 47 8.28 19.44 7.67
CA ARG A 47 6.97 18.91 8.06
C ARG A 47 6.80 19.05 9.58
N SER A 48 6.27 20.19 9.99
CA SER A 48 5.88 20.49 11.37
C SER A 48 4.54 19.82 11.71
N HIS A 49 4.57 18.49 11.84
CA HIS A 49 3.60 17.74 12.64
C HIS A 49 4.39 17.04 13.75
N SER A 50 4.30 17.57 14.98
CA SER A 50 4.88 16.94 16.17
C SER A 50 3.99 15.76 16.60
N ALA A 51 4.00 14.70 15.80
CA ALA A 51 3.61 13.39 16.28
C ALA A 51 4.71 12.87 17.22
N ALA A 52 4.32 12.19 18.30
CA ALA A 52 5.28 11.40 19.07
C ALA A 52 5.88 10.32 18.14
N PRO A 53 7.17 9.98 18.28
CA PRO A 53 7.78 8.92 17.48
C PRO A 53 7.08 7.59 17.73
N ALA A 54 7.10 6.71 16.73
CA ALA A 54 6.53 5.37 16.84
C ALA A 54 7.14 4.62 18.03
N SER A 55 6.28 4.00 18.83
CA SER A 55 6.64 3.23 20.03
C SER A 55 6.85 1.74 19.76
N GLY A 56 6.82 1.32 18.48
CA GLY A 56 6.96 -0.05 18.01
C GLY A 56 6.59 -0.17 16.52
N PRO A 57 6.59 -1.40 15.96
CA PRO A 57 6.09 -1.68 14.62
C PRO A 57 4.55 -1.67 14.56
N VAL A 58 3.97 -1.63 13.36
CA VAL A 58 2.55 -1.96 13.18
C VAL A 58 2.32 -3.48 13.30
N LEU A 59 1.14 -3.88 13.76
CA LEU A 59 0.66 -5.26 13.64
C LEU A 59 -0.17 -5.40 12.37
N ALA A 60 0.21 -6.32 11.49
CA ALA A 60 -0.50 -6.70 10.29
C ALA A 60 -1.06 -8.11 10.46
N VAL A 61 -2.39 -8.26 10.43
CA VAL A 61 -3.07 -9.54 10.61
C VAL A 61 -3.77 -9.94 9.32
N LYS A 62 -3.41 -11.12 8.80
CA LYS A 62 -4.11 -11.71 7.65
C LYS A 62 -5.40 -12.37 8.12
N VAL A 63 -6.56 -11.89 7.66
CA VAL A 63 -7.89 -12.26 8.15
C VAL A 63 -8.73 -12.96 7.07
N ASP A 64 -9.49 -13.97 7.48
CA ASP A 64 -10.46 -14.69 6.65
C ASP A 64 -11.59 -13.76 6.21
N ASN A 65 -12.05 -13.95 4.97
CA ASN A 65 -13.20 -13.25 4.45
C ASN A 65 -14.15 -14.13 3.62
N VAL A 66 -14.17 -15.46 3.82
CA VAL A 66 -15.29 -16.26 3.30
C VAL A 66 -16.53 -16.09 4.18
N ARG A 67 -17.74 -16.30 3.64
CA ARG A 67 -19.00 -16.16 4.39
C ARG A 67 -19.02 -16.93 5.72
N ALA A 68 -18.45 -18.14 5.77
CA ALA A 68 -18.38 -18.97 6.99
C ALA A 68 -17.47 -18.42 8.10
N ALA A 69 -16.66 -17.39 7.80
CA ALA A 69 -15.78 -16.72 8.76
C ALA A 69 -16.31 -15.33 9.19
N ARG A 70 -17.47 -14.89 8.68
CA ARG A 70 -18.09 -13.60 9.02
C ARG A 70 -19.17 -13.79 10.11
N PRO A 71 -19.37 -12.81 11.01
CA PRO A 71 -18.60 -11.59 11.17
C PRO A 71 -17.17 -11.88 11.65
N GLN A 72 -16.24 -11.01 11.28
CA GLN A 72 -14.90 -10.98 11.85
C GLN A 72 -14.92 -10.26 13.22
N THR A 73 -13.83 -10.40 13.96
CA THR A 73 -13.60 -9.70 15.24
C THR A 73 -12.42 -8.74 15.07
N GLY A 74 -12.51 -7.55 15.66
CA GLY A 74 -11.43 -6.55 15.74
C GLY A 74 -11.18 -5.74 14.47
N LEU A 75 -11.95 -5.94 13.38
CA LEU A 75 -11.77 -5.15 12.15
C LEU A 75 -12.22 -3.69 12.31
N GLU A 76 -13.02 -3.41 13.31
CA GLU A 76 -13.47 -2.09 13.76
C GLU A 76 -12.32 -1.20 14.24
N ASP A 77 -11.31 -1.81 14.89
CA ASP A 77 -10.21 -1.12 15.59
C ASP A 77 -8.95 -0.98 14.71
N ALA A 78 -9.00 -1.50 13.47
CA ALA A 78 -7.90 -1.39 12.52
C ALA A 78 -7.78 0.04 11.96
N ASP A 79 -6.56 0.56 11.87
CA ASP A 79 -6.29 1.84 11.20
C ASP A 79 -6.53 1.73 9.68
N VAL A 80 -6.09 0.61 9.08
CA VAL A 80 -6.22 0.34 7.65
C VAL A 80 -6.61 -1.10 7.42
N VAL A 81 -7.59 -1.34 6.54
CA VAL A 81 -7.95 -2.68 6.06
C VAL A 81 -7.74 -2.75 4.55
N TYR A 82 -6.78 -3.55 4.11
CA TYR A 82 -6.62 -3.89 2.70
C TYR A 82 -7.47 -5.12 2.36
N ALA A 83 -8.21 -5.07 1.26
CA ALA A 83 -8.91 -6.22 0.69
C ALA A 83 -8.21 -6.66 -0.60
N GLU A 84 -7.75 -7.91 -0.60
CA GLU A 84 -7.03 -8.51 -1.72
C GLU A 84 -7.85 -9.64 -2.36
N PRO A 85 -7.82 -9.78 -3.69
CA PRO A 85 -8.30 -10.99 -4.37
C PRO A 85 -7.39 -12.17 -4.02
N VAL A 86 -7.99 -13.34 -3.81
CA VAL A 86 -7.27 -14.60 -3.57
C VAL A 86 -7.81 -15.74 -4.44
N GLU A 87 -7.42 -16.98 -4.15
CA GLU A 87 -7.78 -18.15 -4.94
C GLU A 87 -9.30 -18.29 -5.17
N ALA A 88 -9.67 -18.87 -6.32
CA ALA A 88 -11.04 -19.02 -6.77
C ALA A 88 -11.87 -17.72 -6.85
N GLY A 89 -11.22 -16.54 -6.92
CA GLY A 89 -11.89 -15.24 -7.02
C GLY A 89 -12.54 -14.77 -5.72
N LEU A 90 -12.15 -15.37 -4.59
CA LEU A 90 -12.53 -14.95 -3.25
C LEU A 90 -11.68 -13.75 -2.80
N SER A 91 -11.85 -13.32 -1.54
CA SER A 91 -10.99 -12.30 -0.91
C SER A 91 -10.40 -12.73 0.42
N ARG A 92 -9.31 -12.05 0.80
CA ARG A 92 -8.76 -11.98 2.16
C ARG A 92 -8.62 -10.52 2.55
N LEU A 93 -8.53 -10.28 3.85
CA LEU A 93 -8.25 -8.95 4.39
C LEU A 93 -6.86 -8.96 5.03
N MET A 94 -6.14 -7.85 4.94
CA MET A 94 -4.99 -7.53 5.76
C MET A 94 -5.37 -6.34 6.63
N ALA A 95 -5.52 -6.56 7.93
CA ALA A 95 -5.87 -5.53 8.90
C ALA A 95 -4.59 -5.01 9.58
N ILE A 96 -4.38 -3.70 9.53
CA ILE A 96 -3.22 -3.01 10.10
C ILE A 96 -3.64 -2.26 11.36
N TYR A 97 -2.90 -2.50 12.44
CA TYR A 97 -3.12 -1.91 13.76
C TYR A 97 -1.84 -1.18 14.20
N ALA A 98 -1.99 0.09 14.53
CA ALA A 98 -0.95 0.97 15.04
C ALA A 98 -1.45 1.82 16.19
N THR A 99 -2.65 2.41 16.11
CA THR A 99 -3.19 3.30 17.15
C THR A 99 -3.91 2.57 18.27
N GLU A 100 -4.61 1.49 17.96
CA GLU A 100 -5.37 0.65 18.89
C GLU A 100 -5.07 -0.83 18.62
N LEU A 101 -5.11 -1.67 19.66
CA LEU A 101 -5.01 -3.12 19.55
C LEU A 101 -6.33 -3.73 20.06
N PRO A 102 -7.07 -4.50 19.24
CA PRO A 102 -8.28 -5.17 19.71
C PRO A 102 -7.92 -6.29 20.70
N GLU A 103 -8.81 -6.60 21.65
CA GLU A 103 -8.66 -7.75 22.55
C GLU A 103 -8.45 -9.06 21.77
N SER A 104 -9.15 -9.21 20.64
CA SER A 104 -8.97 -10.33 19.73
C SER A 104 -9.26 -9.95 18.28
N VAL A 105 -8.54 -10.58 17.35
CA VAL A 105 -8.69 -10.36 15.90
C VAL A 105 -8.72 -11.68 15.13
N GLY A 106 -9.65 -11.80 14.19
CA GLY A 106 -9.74 -12.96 13.31
C GLY A 106 -11.11 -13.16 12.62
N PRO A 107 -11.31 -14.32 11.98
CA PRO A 107 -10.42 -15.48 12.00
C PRO A 107 -9.11 -15.27 11.24
N VAL A 108 -7.97 -15.62 11.83
CA VAL A 108 -6.64 -15.47 11.23
C VAL A 108 -6.43 -16.50 10.11
N ARG A 109 -5.76 -16.07 9.03
CA ARG A 109 -5.56 -16.86 7.82
C ARG A 109 -4.15 -16.79 7.24
N SER A 110 -3.94 -17.62 6.24
CA SER A 110 -2.64 -17.83 5.63
C SER A 110 -2.16 -16.64 4.81
N ALA A 111 -0.89 -16.29 4.98
CA ALA A 111 -0.20 -15.29 4.18
C ALA A 111 -0.12 -15.69 2.69
N ARG A 112 0.11 -14.71 1.82
CA ARG A 112 0.37 -14.80 0.38
C ARG A 112 1.63 -14.01 0.05
N GLU A 113 2.18 -14.22 -1.14
CA GLU A 113 3.38 -13.50 -1.60
C GLU A 113 3.16 -11.97 -1.69
N SER A 114 1.95 -11.54 -2.08
CA SER A 114 1.54 -10.13 -2.15
C SER A 114 1.65 -9.40 -0.80
N ASP A 115 1.52 -10.11 0.31
CA ASP A 115 1.63 -9.54 1.66
C ASP A 115 3.02 -8.93 1.89
N LEU A 116 4.07 -9.49 1.30
CA LEU A 116 5.43 -9.02 1.50
C LEU A 116 5.68 -7.70 0.78
N GLU A 117 5.16 -7.55 -0.44
CA GLU A 117 5.24 -6.29 -1.18
C GLU A 117 4.32 -5.22 -0.57
N LEU A 118 3.13 -5.61 -0.12
CA LEU A 118 2.20 -4.70 0.56
C LEU A 118 2.81 -4.18 1.87
N LEU A 119 3.33 -5.06 2.72
CA LEU A 119 3.81 -4.70 4.05
C LEU A 119 5.19 -4.03 4.06
N GLY A 120 5.92 -4.05 2.95
CA GLY A 120 7.19 -3.32 2.80
C GLY A 120 7.10 -1.82 3.11
N GLN A 121 5.91 -1.20 3.02
CA GLN A 121 5.72 0.23 3.31
C GLN A 121 5.88 0.58 4.79
N PHE A 122 5.94 -0.42 5.68
CA PHE A 122 6.03 -0.25 7.13
C PHE A 122 7.44 -0.57 7.64
N ASP A 123 7.89 0.13 8.68
CA ASP A 123 9.15 -0.20 9.35
C ASP A 123 8.99 -1.50 10.16
N ARG A 124 9.53 -2.59 9.62
CA ARG A 124 9.62 -3.93 10.23
C ARG A 124 8.31 -4.40 10.90
N PRO A 125 7.18 -4.44 10.17
CA PRO A 125 5.88 -4.80 10.72
C PRO A 125 5.87 -6.21 11.33
N VAL A 126 4.97 -6.45 12.26
CA VAL A 126 4.65 -7.79 12.75
C VAL A 126 3.59 -8.39 11.84
N LEU A 127 3.87 -9.50 11.15
CA LEU A 127 2.90 -10.21 10.31
C LEU A 127 2.38 -11.44 11.05
N ALA A 128 1.10 -11.40 11.45
CA ALA A 128 0.38 -12.49 12.10
C ALA A 128 -0.50 -13.25 11.09
N PHE A 129 -0.32 -14.58 11.00
CA PHE A 129 -0.93 -15.42 9.96
C PHE A 129 -1.01 -16.90 10.35
N SER A 130 -1.96 -17.64 9.77
CA SER A 130 -2.21 -19.05 10.10
C SER A 130 -1.30 -20.06 9.36
N GLY A 131 -0.04 -19.70 9.10
CA GLY A 131 0.88 -20.45 8.22
C GLY A 131 0.72 -20.13 6.72
N ALA A 132 1.64 -20.58 5.87
CA ALA A 132 1.67 -20.23 4.45
C ALA A 132 2.03 -21.44 3.55
N GLN A 133 2.13 -21.22 2.23
CA GLN A 133 2.67 -22.22 1.32
C GLN A 133 4.12 -22.54 1.72
N SER A 134 4.52 -23.81 1.78
CA SER A 134 5.77 -24.23 2.44
C SER A 134 7.06 -23.68 1.80
N LYS A 135 7.06 -23.33 0.51
CA LYS A 135 8.18 -22.65 -0.18
C LYS A 135 8.16 -21.13 0.02
N LEU A 136 7.02 -20.55 0.42
CA LEU A 136 6.89 -19.13 0.74
C LEU A 136 7.40 -18.84 2.17
N LEU A 137 7.30 -19.78 3.12
CA LEU A 137 7.79 -19.60 4.50
C LEU A 137 9.25 -19.10 4.56
N PRO A 138 10.25 -19.71 3.88
CA PRO A 138 11.63 -19.24 3.92
C PRO A 138 11.90 -17.89 3.20
N ILE A 139 10.88 -17.33 2.55
CA ILE A 139 10.90 -15.98 1.96
C ILE A 139 10.30 -14.98 2.95
N ILE A 140 9.18 -15.35 3.62
CA ILE A 140 8.61 -14.59 4.75
C ILE A 140 9.68 -14.42 5.85
N ASP A 141 10.41 -15.49 6.21
CA ASP A 141 11.46 -15.46 7.24
C ASP A 141 12.65 -14.54 6.91
N LYS A 142 12.81 -14.14 5.63
CA LYS A 142 13.88 -13.27 5.13
C LYS A 142 13.40 -11.87 4.76
N ALA A 143 12.09 -11.65 4.73
CA ALA A 143 11.50 -10.34 4.46
C ALA A 143 11.82 -9.36 5.61
N PRO A 144 11.79 -8.03 5.37
CA PRO A 144 12.06 -7.03 6.40
C PRO A 144 10.86 -6.85 7.35
N LEU A 145 10.40 -7.94 7.97
CA LEU A 145 9.28 -7.98 8.91
C LEU A 145 9.55 -8.96 10.05
N ARG A 146 8.68 -9.02 11.05
CA ARG A 146 8.67 -10.05 12.10
C ARG A 146 7.52 -11.02 11.83
N ALA A 147 7.85 -12.25 11.44
CA ALA A 147 6.85 -13.27 11.14
C ALA A 147 6.34 -13.93 12.44
N GLU A 148 5.02 -13.93 12.64
CA GLU A 148 4.33 -14.57 13.76
C GLU A 148 3.33 -15.60 13.23
N PRO A 149 3.80 -16.75 12.69
CA PRO A 149 2.91 -17.82 12.28
C PRO A 149 2.23 -18.45 13.51
N ALA A 150 0.94 -18.77 13.38
CA ALA A 150 0.23 -19.50 14.43
C ALA A 150 0.85 -20.89 14.68
N SER A 151 1.25 -21.14 15.92
CA SER A 151 1.79 -22.40 16.43
C SER A 151 0.99 -22.90 17.63
N GLU A 152 1.16 -24.16 18.02
CA GLU A 152 0.51 -24.73 19.22
C GLU A 152 1.18 -24.27 20.52
N ASP A 153 2.43 -23.79 20.45
CA ASP A 153 3.24 -23.30 21.58
C ASP A 153 3.05 -21.80 21.87
N SER A 154 2.14 -21.11 21.16
CA SER A 154 1.94 -19.66 21.28
C SER A 154 0.63 -19.31 21.97
N ASP A 155 0.72 -18.74 23.18
CA ASP A 155 -0.44 -18.22 23.92
C ASP A 155 -1.19 -17.11 23.15
N ALA A 156 -0.53 -16.44 22.19
CA ALA A 156 -1.15 -15.40 21.38
C ALA A 156 -2.27 -15.93 20.47
N TYR A 157 -2.32 -17.23 20.19
CA TYR A 157 -3.30 -17.82 19.27
C TYR A 157 -4.30 -18.75 19.97
N VAL A 158 -5.59 -18.42 19.84
CA VAL A 158 -6.68 -19.16 20.47
C VAL A 158 -7.66 -19.71 19.44
N ARG A 159 -8.28 -20.86 19.73
CA ARG A 159 -9.35 -21.43 18.88
C ARG A 159 -10.71 -21.25 19.54
N ALA A 160 -11.61 -20.56 18.85
CA ALA A 160 -12.99 -20.44 19.28
C ALA A 160 -13.74 -21.77 19.09
N GLY A 161 -14.53 -22.16 20.11
CA GLY A 161 -15.28 -23.42 20.12
C GLY A 161 -16.62 -23.38 19.39
N ASP A 162 -17.11 -22.19 19.04
CA ASP A 162 -18.38 -21.93 18.35
C ASP A 162 -18.26 -22.00 16.81
N ARG A 163 -17.02 -22.03 16.28
CA ARG A 163 -16.73 -22.07 14.83
C ARG A 163 -15.92 -23.31 14.45
N GLN A 164 -16.19 -23.83 13.26
CA GLN A 164 -15.43 -24.96 12.72
C GLN A 164 -14.07 -24.50 12.19
N ALA A 165 -13.04 -25.32 12.40
CA ALA A 165 -11.77 -25.16 11.70
C ALA A 165 -11.99 -25.24 10.16
N PRO A 166 -11.34 -24.39 9.36
CA PRO A 166 -10.25 -23.49 9.73
C PRO A 166 -10.69 -22.02 9.87
N HIS A 167 -11.95 -21.77 10.24
CA HIS A 167 -12.53 -20.42 10.41
C HIS A 167 -12.65 -20.00 11.89
N ASN A 168 -11.85 -20.60 12.77
CA ASN A 168 -11.99 -20.49 14.22
C ASN A 168 -10.71 -20.10 14.96
N LEU A 169 -9.63 -19.76 14.26
CA LEU A 169 -8.37 -19.34 14.85
C LEU A 169 -8.37 -17.82 15.02
N TYR A 170 -8.03 -17.31 16.20
CA TYR A 170 -7.98 -15.89 16.52
C TYR A 170 -6.64 -15.54 17.17
N LEU A 171 -6.20 -14.30 16.99
CA LEU A 171 -5.03 -13.72 17.64
C LEU A 171 -5.48 -12.89 18.86
N ARG A 172 -4.63 -12.83 19.89
CA ARG A 172 -4.66 -11.88 21.02
C ARG A 172 -3.47 -10.90 20.86
N PRO A 173 -3.66 -9.71 20.24
CA PRO A 173 -2.58 -8.78 19.91
C PRO A 173 -1.65 -8.38 21.07
N ASP A 174 -2.20 -8.22 22.28
CA ASP A 174 -1.42 -7.84 23.46
C ASP A 174 -0.34 -8.87 23.82
N GLU A 175 -0.57 -10.16 23.56
CA GLU A 175 0.43 -11.22 23.78
C GLU A 175 1.62 -11.13 22.80
N LEU A 176 1.51 -10.37 21.70
CA LEU A 176 2.60 -10.15 20.73
C LEU A 176 3.30 -8.78 20.84
N LEU A 177 2.57 -7.74 21.27
CA LEU A 177 3.07 -6.35 21.28
C LEU A 177 2.96 -5.66 22.65
N GLY A 178 2.02 -6.04 23.50
CA GLY A 178 1.73 -5.45 24.81
C GLY A 178 1.21 -4.00 24.81
N LYS A 179 1.29 -3.27 23.68
CA LYS A 179 0.71 -1.94 23.46
C LYS A 179 0.71 -1.55 21.97
N PRO A 180 -0.18 -0.63 21.55
CA PRO A 180 -0.09 -0.01 20.22
C PRO A 180 1.20 0.79 20.00
N SER A 181 1.61 0.93 18.74
CA SER A 181 2.82 1.66 18.31
C SER A 181 2.61 3.16 18.08
N GLY A 182 1.36 3.60 17.94
CA GLY A 182 0.96 4.97 17.65
C GLY A 182 0.96 5.30 16.15
N ALA A 183 0.19 6.32 15.76
CA ALA A 183 -0.06 6.69 14.36
C ALA A 183 1.22 6.98 13.54
N ALA A 184 2.34 7.35 14.18
CA ALA A 184 3.62 7.56 13.51
C ALA A 184 4.21 6.28 12.86
N ALA A 185 3.72 5.09 13.23
CA ALA A 185 4.07 3.83 12.58
C ALA A 185 3.31 3.60 11.26
N LEU A 186 2.24 4.37 10.98
CA LEU A 186 1.46 4.30 9.73
C LEU A 186 2.17 5.07 8.60
N THR A 187 3.26 4.52 8.09
CA THR A 187 4.05 5.07 6.98
C THR A 187 3.40 4.88 5.60
N THR A 188 2.06 4.77 5.54
CA THR A 188 1.28 4.44 4.34
C THR A 188 1.31 5.50 3.23
N GLY A 189 1.80 6.71 3.52
CA GLY A 189 1.77 7.85 2.60
C GLY A 189 0.42 8.56 2.51
N PHE A 190 -0.59 8.10 3.26
CA PHE A 190 -1.91 8.73 3.29
C PHE A 190 -1.82 10.12 3.94
N THR A 191 -2.54 11.09 3.38
CA THR A 191 -2.65 12.45 3.94
C THR A 191 -4.08 12.68 4.39
N TYR A 192 -4.28 13.24 5.58
CA TYR A 192 -5.62 13.45 6.15
C TYR A 192 -5.96 14.94 6.20
N GLY A 193 -7.26 15.25 6.21
CA GLY A 193 -7.76 16.62 6.41
C GLY A 193 -8.95 16.97 5.52
N LYS A 194 -9.05 18.25 5.15
CA LYS A 194 -10.19 18.77 4.38
C LYS A 194 -10.32 18.08 3.01
N ALA A 195 -11.54 17.69 2.67
CA ALA A 195 -11.89 17.11 1.38
C ALA A 195 -11.46 18.01 0.21
N PRO A 196 -10.95 17.43 -0.89
CA PRO A 196 -10.68 18.17 -2.12
C PRO A 196 -11.99 18.65 -2.76
N ALA A 197 -11.87 19.67 -3.62
CA ALA A 197 -12.99 20.17 -4.41
C ALA A 197 -13.44 19.13 -5.47
N GLY A 198 -14.71 19.17 -5.86
CA GLY A 198 -15.29 18.23 -6.82
C GLY A 198 -15.81 16.96 -6.14
N GLY A 199 -15.52 15.81 -6.75
CA GLY A 199 -16.07 14.51 -6.37
C GLY A 199 -17.55 14.36 -6.78
N ARG A 200 -17.91 13.22 -7.39
CA ARG A 200 -19.30 12.89 -7.72
C ARG A 200 -20.02 12.43 -6.46
N ALA A 201 -21.24 12.94 -6.23
CA ALA A 201 -22.06 12.47 -5.12
C ALA A 201 -22.58 11.05 -5.44
N GLU A 202 -22.33 10.09 -4.56
CA GLU A 202 -22.68 8.68 -4.77
C GLU A 202 -23.07 8.06 -3.44
N SER A 203 -24.30 7.57 -3.33
CA SER A 203 -24.79 6.98 -2.07
C SER A 203 -24.32 5.54 -1.86
N SER A 204 -23.95 4.82 -2.93
CA SER A 204 -23.39 3.48 -2.81
C SER A 204 -22.49 3.11 -3.99
N HIS A 205 -21.33 2.57 -3.68
CA HIS A 205 -20.36 2.04 -4.65
C HIS A 205 -20.19 0.53 -4.48
N THR A 206 -19.74 -0.21 -5.50
CA THR A 206 -19.57 -1.68 -5.41
C THR A 206 -18.39 -2.19 -6.24
N VAL A 207 -17.44 -2.84 -5.56
CA VAL A 207 -16.33 -3.56 -6.18
C VAL A 207 -16.65 -5.05 -6.25
N ARG A 208 -16.35 -5.70 -7.38
CA ARG A 208 -16.63 -7.13 -7.61
C ARG A 208 -15.37 -7.89 -7.97
N TYR A 209 -15.18 -9.03 -7.31
CA TYR A 209 -14.31 -10.12 -7.73
C TYR A 209 -15.18 -11.25 -8.31
N PRO A 210 -14.61 -12.30 -8.95
CA PRO A 210 -15.40 -13.36 -9.55
C PRO A 210 -16.32 -14.12 -8.56
N SER A 211 -15.89 -14.25 -7.30
CA SER A 211 -16.61 -14.99 -6.25
C SER A 211 -16.82 -14.20 -4.95
N ALA A 212 -16.57 -12.88 -4.96
CA ALA A 212 -16.73 -12.01 -3.81
C ALA A 212 -17.12 -10.58 -4.24
N SER A 213 -17.71 -9.80 -3.35
CA SER A 213 -18.05 -8.40 -3.60
C SER A 213 -18.07 -7.57 -2.33
N PHE A 214 -17.65 -6.30 -2.46
CA PHE A 214 -17.72 -5.28 -1.41
C PHE A 214 -18.61 -4.16 -1.90
N ALA A 215 -19.58 -3.76 -1.08
CA ALA A 215 -20.40 -2.57 -1.31
C ALA A 215 -20.25 -1.60 -0.15
N PHE A 216 -20.09 -0.32 -0.48
CA PHE A 216 -19.87 0.76 0.47
C PHE A 216 -21.01 1.75 0.29
N THR A 217 -21.86 1.89 1.31
CA THR A 217 -23.05 2.75 1.29
C THR A 217 -22.86 3.89 2.27
N TRP A 218 -22.97 5.13 1.80
CA TRP A 218 -22.82 6.31 2.66
C TRP A 218 -23.95 6.39 3.71
N SER A 219 -23.60 6.88 4.89
CA SER A 219 -24.53 7.04 6.02
C SER A 219 -24.36 8.42 6.64
N ASP A 220 -25.17 9.39 6.22
CA ASP A 220 -25.13 10.78 6.71
C ASP A 220 -25.27 10.87 8.24
N SER A 221 -26.02 9.96 8.88
CA SER A 221 -26.17 9.91 10.33
C SER A 221 -24.92 9.42 11.10
N ARG A 222 -23.89 8.95 10.40
CA ARG A 222 -22.61 8.50 10.98
C ARG A 222 -21.40 9.21 10.38
N ASP A 223 -21.56 9.97 9.30
CA ASP A 223 -20.48 10.47 8.44
C ASP A 223 -19.47 9.37 8.04
N ARG A 224 -19.97 8.17 7.67
CA ARG A 224 -19.12 7.00 7.33
C ARG A 224 -19.71 6.14 6.21
N TRP A 225 -18.85 5.35 5.57
CA TRP A 225 -19.22 4.37 4.54
C TRP A 225 -19.51 3.00 5.15
N LEU A 226 -20.79 2.62 5.26
CA LEU A 226 -21.20 1.31 5.77
C LEU A 226 -20.79 0.18 4.82
N VAL A 227 -19.97 -0.76 5.31
CA VAL A 227 -19.50 -1.90 4.51
C VAL A 227 -20.57 -3.00 4.44
N SER A 228 -20.72 -3.60 3.27
CA SER A 228 -21.45 -4.85 3.03
C SER A 228 -20.60 -5.78 2.18
N MET A 229 -20.66 -7.07 2.46
CA MET A 229 -19.88 -8.10 1.74
C MET A 229 -20.81 -9.20 1.25
N ASP A 230 -20.75 -9.53 -0.04
CA ASP A 230 -21.60 -10.54 -0.70
C ASP A 230 -23.10 -10.35 -0.42
N GLY A 231 -23.55 -9.09 -0.60
CA GLY A 231 -24.92 -8.63 -0.37
C GLY A 231 -25.35 -8.57 1.10
N SER A 232 -24.49 -8.93 2.05
CA SER A 232 -24.80 -8.98 3.48
C SER A 232 -24.14 -7.81 4.22
N PRO A 233 -24.84 -7.11 5.13
CA PRO A 233 -24.24 -6.08 5.99
C PRO A 233 -23.02 -6.64 6.74
N ALA A 234 -21.85 -6.00 6.59
CA ALA A 234 -20.66 -6.39 7.34
C ALA A 234 -20.80 -5.87 8.77
N ARG A 235 -20.84 -6.81 9.72
CA ARG A 235 -20.97 -6.55 11.15
C ARG A 235 -19.65 -6.78 11.86
N THR A 236 -19.45 -6.00 12.91
CA THR A 236 -18.47 -6.17 13.99
C THR A 236 -18.92 -7.30 14.92
N ALA A 237 -18.04 -7.79 15.78
CA ALA A 237 -18.36 -8.93 16.65
C ALA A 237 -19.41 -8.58 17.72
N ASP A 238 -19.45 -7.32 18.16
CA ASP A 238 -20.44 -6.75 19.08
C ASP A 238 -21.84 -6.52 18.45
N GLY A 239 -21.99 -6.77 17.15
CA GLY A 239 -23.24 -6.64 16.39
C GLY A 239 -23.44 -5.32 15.66
N GLY A 240 -22.51 -4.36 15.79
CA GLY A 240 -22.46 -3.09 15.05
C GLY A 240 -22.24 -3.25 13.53
N ARG A 241 -21.69 -2.20 12.90
CA ARG A 241 -21.44 -2.14 11.45
C ARG A 241 -20.09 -1.50 11.16
N LEU A 242 -19.25 -2.22 10.42
CA LEU A 242 -17.99 -1.69 9.86
C LEU A 242 -18.30 -0.47 8.99
N ALA A 243 -17.56 0.60 9.24
CA ALA A 243 -17.89 1.95 8.77
C ALA A 243 -16.64 2.84 8.65
N PRO A 244 -15.72 2.57 7.71
CA PRO A 244 -14.57 3.42 7.45
C PRO A 244 -14.94 4.86 7.08
N ALA A 245 -14.03 5.78 7.36
CA ALA A 245 -14.11 7.18 6.97
C ALA A 245 -13.77 7.37 5.48
N THR A 246 -12.76 6.63 5.02
CA THR A 246 -12.31 6.65 3.62
C THR A 246 -12.27 5.24 3.05
N VAL A 247 -12.70 5.06 1.81
CA VAL A 247 -12.51 3.82 1.04
C VAL A 247 -11.76 4.14 -0.24
N VAL A 248 -10.77 3.35 -0.60
CA VAL A 248 -10.01 3.47 -1.85
C VAL A 248 -10.30 2.22 -2.67
N VAL A 249 -10.76 2.38 -3.90
CA VAL A 249 -10.70 1.32 -4.92
C VAL A 249 -9.43 1.55 -5.71
N GLN A 250 -8.41 0.72 -5.50
CA GLN A 250 -7.10 0.90 -6.14
C GLN A 250 -6.98 -0.06 -7.31
N HIS A 251 -6.93 0.45 -8.55
CA HIS A 251 -6.82 -0.39 -9.73
C HIS A 251 -5.36 -0.80 -9.97
N VAL A 252 -5.10 -2.09 -9.76
CA VAL A 252 -3.77 -2.71 -9.70
C VAL A 252 -3.66 -3.82 -10.74
N ARG A 253 -2.44 -4.18 -11.13
CA ARG A 253 -2.22 -5.40 -11.90
C ARG A 253 -2.31 -6.59 -10.95
N VAL A 254 -3.10 -7.58 -11.34
CA VAL A 254 -3.15 -8.88 -10.69
C VAL A 254 -2.60 -9.90 -11.68
N ARG A 255 -1.60 -10.66 -11.28
CA ARG A 255 -0.99 -11.73 -12.09
C ARG A 255 -0.97 -13.04 -11.32
N GLU A 256 -0.61 -14.12 -11.98
CA GLU A 256 -0.28 -15.36 -11.28
C GLU A 256 1.00 -15.15 -10.43
N SER A 257 1.02 -15.73 -9.22
CA SER A 257 2.25 -15.86 -8.42
C SER A 257 3.00 -17.15 -8.78
N ASP A 258 4.22 -17.31 -8.27
CA ASP A 258 4.93 -18.60 -8.32
C ASP A 258 4.34 -19.64 -7.34
N PHE A 259 3.31 -19.27 -6.56
CA PHE A 259 2.76 -20.04 -5.46
C PHE A 259 1.34 -20.54 -5.74
N ARG A 260 0.97 -21.62 -5.04
CA ARG A 260 -0.34 -22.26 -5.10
C ARG A 260 -0.84 -22.54 -3.69
N ASP A 261 -2.14 -22.52 -3.50
CA ASP A 261 -2.76 -22.92 -2.24
C ASP A 261 -2.62 -24.43 -1.98
N PHE A 262 -3.11 -24.88 -0.83
CA PHE A 262 -3.11 -26.29 -0.44
C PHE A 262 -3.97 -27.21 -1.33
N ARG A 263 -4.75 -26.64 -2.27
CA ARG A 263 -5.56 -27.35 -3.28
C ARG A 263 -4.95 -27.28 -4.68
N GLY A 264 -3.81 -26.62 -4.85
CA GLY A 264 -3.10 -26.46 -6.13
C GLY A 264 -3.63 -25.32 -7.01
N SER A 265 -4.56 -24.49 -6.54
CA SER A 265 -4.97 -23.27 -7.25
C SER A 265 -3.89 -22.19 -7.14
N ASN A 266 -3.61 -21.45 -8.22
CA ASN A 266 -2.64 -20.37 -8.19
C ASN A 266 -3.11 -19.25 -7.25
N SER A 267 -2.21 -18.77 -6.38
CA SER A 267 -2.45 -17.61 -5.53
C SER A 267 -2.26 -16.34 -6.36
N PRO A 268 -3.26 -15.45 -6.50
CA PRO A 268 -3.07 -14.18 -7.18
C PRO A 268 -1.97 -13.35 -6.51
N TYR A 269 -1.11 -12.71 -7.32
CA TYR A 269 -0.18 -11.69 -6.88
C TYR A 269 -0.75 -10.32 -7.22
N VAL A 270 -0.94 -9.48 -6.21
CA VAL A 270 -1.31 -8.07 -6.35
C VAL A 270 -0.04 -7.23 -6.48
N GLU A 271 0.15 -6.56 -7.62
CA GLU A 271 1.21 -5.55 -7.80
C GLU A 271 0.75 -4.23 -7.17
N SER A 272 1.10 -4.07 -5.89
CA SER A 272 0.85 -2.91 -5.02
C SER A 272 1.86 -1.77 -5.21
N VAL A 273 3.03 -2.07 -5.81
CA VAL A 273 4.03 -1.10 -6.29
C VAL A 273 3.76 -0.72 -7.74
N GLY A 274 3.96 0.55 -8.09
CA GLY A 274 3.74 1.08 -9.44
C GLY A 274 2.82 2.30 -9.45
N SER A 275 1.90 2.34 -10.41
CA SER A 275 0.90 3.40 -10.54
C SER A 275 -0.32 2.96 -11.37
N GLY A 276 -1.43 3.65 -11.17
CA GLY A 276 -2.68 3.45 -11.92
C GLY A 276 -3.80 4.37 -11.45
N GLU A 277 -5.01 4.08 -11.91
CA GLU A 277 -6.23 4.78 -11.49
C GLU A 277 -6.71 4.29 -10.12
N ALA A 278 -7.43 5.16 -9.40
CA ALA A 278 -8.12 4.84 -8.16
C ALA A 278 -9.42 5.65 -8.04
N GLU A 279 -10.39 5.11 -7.31
CA GLU A 279 -11.58 5.85 -6.87
C GLU A 279 -11.49 6.00 -5.35
N VAL A 280 -11.42 7.24 -4.85
CA VAL A 280 -11.40 7.51 -3.39
C VAL A 280 -12.75 8.02 -2.92
N LEU A 281 -13.33 7.30 -1.97
CA LEU A 281 -14.63 7.54 -1.37
C LEU A 281 -14.45 8.19 0.00
N ARG A 282 -15.00 9.39 0.18
CA ARG A 282 -15.10 10.08 1.47
C ARG A 282 -16.27 11.06 1.44
N ASP A 283 -16.86 11.37 2.59
CA ASP A 283 -17.86 12.44 2.74
C ASP A 283 -19.03 12.36 1.73
N GLY A 284 -19.56 11.13 1.51
CA GLY A 284 -20.66 10.86 0.57
C GLY A 284 -20.33 11.05 -0.92
N ARG A 285 -19.04 11.13 -1.27
CA ARG A 285 -18.55 11.38 -2.63
C ARG A 285 -17.49 10.37 -3.05
N VAL A 286 -17.45 10.10 -4.36
CA VAL A 286 -16.34 9.41 -5.03
C VAL A 286 -15.50 10.45 -5.77
N TYR A 287 -14.18 10.33 -5.66
CA TYR A 287 -13.19 11.16 -6.33
C TYR A 287 -12.34 10.28 -7.24
N ASP A 288 -12.39 10.55 -8.54
CA ASP A 288 -11.50 9.90 -9.51
C ASP A 288 -10.07 10.42 -9.28
N ALA A 289 -9.12 9.50 -9.17
CA ALA A 289 -7.77 9.75 -8.69
C ALA A 289 -6.74 8.87 -9.41
N THR A 290 -5.48 9.25 -9.30
CA THR A 290 -4.34 8.39 -9.64
C THR A 290 -3.58 8.02 -8.38
N TRP A 291 -3.07 6.80 -8.32
CA TRP A 291 -2.20 6.33 -7.24
C TRP A 291 -0.78 6.09 -7.75
N LYS A 292 0.21 6.28 -6.87
CA LYS A 292 1.61 5.95 -7.14
C LYS A 292 2.32 5.48 -5.88
N ARG A 293 3.16 4.46 -6.04
CA ARG A 293 4.09 3.92 -5.03
C ARG A 293 5.35 3.46 -5.76
N GLY A 294 6.51 4.04 -5.47
CA GLY A 294 7.72 3.86 -6.29
C GLY A 294 8.45 2.54 -6.04
N ALA A 295 8.68 2.23 -4.77
CA ALA A 295 9.25 0.99 -4.26
C ALA A 295 8.34 0.35 -3.20
N ALA A 296 8.69 -0.85 -2.72
CA ALA A 296 7.91 -1.49 -1.64
C ALA A 296 7.99 -0.69 -0.34
N GLU A 297 9.12 -0.02 -0.10
CA GLU A 297 9.39 0.81 1.08
C GLU A 297 8.66 2.16 1.05
N ASP A 298 8.09 2.56 -0.10
CA ASP A 298 7.33 3.80 -0.22
C ASP A 298 5.88 3.63 0.27
N GLY A 299 5.35 4.69 0.87
CA GLY A 299 3.90 4.89 1.00
C GLY A 299 3.22 5.16 -0.35
N THR A 300 1.92 4.96 -0.41
CA THR A 300 1.11 5.23 -1.62
C THR A 300 0.54 6.64 -1.59
N THR A 301 0.91 7.44 -2.59
CA THR A 301 0.34 8.79 -2.80
C THR A 301 -0.90 8.70 -3.70
N PHE A 302 -1.96 9.43 -3.35
CA PHE A 302 -3.16 9.61 -4.18
C PHE A 302 -3.29 11.06 -4.63
N THR A 303 -3.55 11.27 -5.93
CA THR A 303 -3.67 12.59 -6.55
C THR A 303 -4.94 12.74 -7.37
N THR A 304 -5.62 13.88 -7.23
CA THR A 304 -6.78 14.26 -8.05
C THR A 304 -6.37 14.54 -9.50
N GLY A 305 -7.35 14.56 -10.43
CA GLY A 305 -7.10 14.84 -11.85
C GLY A 305 -6.48 16.23 -12.16
N ASP A 306 -6.50 17.17 -11.21
CA ASP A 306 -5.79 18.46 -11.29
C ASP A 306 -4.41 18.46 -10.60
N GLY A 307 -3.90 17.27 -10.25
CA GLY A 307 -2.54 17.06 -9.73
C GLY A 307 -2.33 17.39 -8.25
N LYS A 308 -3.40 17.62 -7.48
CA LYS A 308 -3.31 17.92 -6.04
C LYS A 308 -3.35 16.64 -5.20
N PRO A 309 -2.74 16.63 -4.00
CA PRO A 309 -2.92 15.54 -3.04
C PRO A 309 -4.39 15.34 -2.69
N LEU A 310 -4.83 14.09 -2.71
CA LEU A 310 -6.19 13.70 -2.34
C LEU A 310 -6.22 13.33 -0.86
N ASN A 311 -6.59 14.29 -0.01
CA ASN A 311 -6.71 14.06 1.43
C ASN A 311 -7.83 13.06 1.76
N PHE A 312 -7.59 12.22 2.76
CA PHE A 312 -8.54 11.29 3.36
C PHE A 312 -9.28 11.93 4.54
N ALA A 313 -10.45 11.38 4.88
CA ALA A 313 -11.18 11.74 6.10
C ALA A 313 -10.58 11.00 7.31
N GLU A 314 -10.55 11.66 8.47
CA GLU A 314 -9.98 11.11 9.71
C GLU A 314 -10.68 9.84 10.18
N GLY A 315 -9.89 8.84 10.55
CA GLY A 315 -10.34 7.50 10.98
C GLY A 315 -10.01 6.41 9.96
N GLN A 316 -10.55 5.20 10.20
CA GLN A 316 -10.23 3.99 9.45
C GLN A 316 -10.34 4.15 7.93
N VAL A 317 -9.33 3.63 7.23
CA VAL A 317 -9.25 3.56 5.76
C VAL A 317 -9.44 2.12 5.29
N TRP A 318 -10.25 1.90 4.25
CA TRP A 318 -10.27 0.63 3.51
C TRP A 318 -9.61 0.80 2.16
N VAL A 319 -8.80 -0.15 1.73
CA VAL A 319 -8.20 -0.17 0.38
C VAL A 319 -8.58 -1.49 -0.30
N VAL A 320 -9.46 -1.43 -1.29
CA VAL A 320 -9.90 -2.58 -2.07
C VAL A 320 -9.10 -2.63 -3.36
N PHE A 321 -8.24 -3.64 -3.50
CA PHE A 321 -7.49 -3.86 -4.73
C PHE A 321 -8.41 -4.40 -5.81
N ALA A 322 -8.59 -3.65 -6.90
CA ALA A 322 -9.36 -4.06 -8.07
C ALA A 322 -8.40 -4.43 -9.21
N GLY A 323 -8.59 -5.61 -9.80
CA GLY A 323 -7.78 -6.04 -10.95
C GLY A 323 -8.11 -5.21 -12.19
N ARG A 324 -7.11 -4.56 -12.79
CA ARG A 324 -7.24 -3.99 -14.14
C ARG A 324 -7.25 -5.08 -15.20
N SER A 325 -8.17 -4.98 -16.16
CA SER A 325 -8.27 -5.81 -17.37
C SER A 325 -7.14 -5.52 -18.36
#